data_AF-A0A6A5DK26-F1
#
_entry.id   AF-A0A6A5DK26-F1
#
_cell.length_a   1.000
_cell.length_b   1.000
_cell.length_c   1.000
_cell.angle_alpha   90.00
_cell.angle_beta   90.00
_cell.angle_gamma   90.00
#
_symmetry.space_group_name_H-M   'P 1'
#
loop_
_entity.id
_entity.type
_entity.pdbx_description
1 polymer ?
#
loop_
_entity_poly.entity_id
_entity_poly.type
_entity_poly.pdbx_seq_one_letter_code
_entity_poly.pdbx_strand_id
1 'polypeptide(L)'
;MTSSSPETNLKIDPEVLEIQKKIYKELLLKQYDLKRGSKFLPIDIEPFKHQRHRLALPFTDEDRAARRQYLKDQLLSEREPVNVPEWTRVNIFRRIYRMPFDALTNLVRPIIVSLHPILFHVKGDHRSWYFRAAIPKVTCTLILFWFAWYRIKYCDNWETCAKAVKSKAYRRQMWPGQPEFSTAWKVDDFGMEGFDQRTALLGDKLVTSGA
;
A
#
# COMPACT_ATOMS: atom_id res chain seq x y z
N MET A 1 39.40 56.57 40.26
CA MET A 1 38.72 57.86 40.04
C MET A 1 37.89 57.73 38.77
N THR A 2 36.61 57.37 38.89
CA THR A 2 35.68 57.25 37.76
C THR A 2 34.76 58.45 37.79
N SER A 3 34.92 59.34 36.81
CA SER A 3 34.12 60.55 36.61
C SER A 3 32.66 60.19 36.41
N SER A 4 31.79 60.53 37.37
CA SER A 4 30.34 60.51 37.21
C SER A 4 29.94 61.63 36.25
N SER A 5 29.49 61.26 35.06
CA SER A 5 28.85 62.17 34.11
C SER A 5 27.56 62.74 34.70
N PRO A 6 27.24 64.02 34.45
CA PRO A 6 26.06 64.68 35.02
C PRO A 6 24.78 64.04 34.47
N GLU A 7 23.87 63.64 35.36
CA GLU A 7 22.52 63.19 35.00
C GLU A 7 21.73 64.37 34.44
N THR A 8 21.71 64.49 33.11
CA THR A 8 20.81 65.40 32.43
C THR A 8 19.40 64.82 32.52
N ASN A 9 18.58 65.40 33.39
CA ASN A 9 17.16 65.11 33.50
C ASN A 9 16.46 65.67 32.25
N LEU A 10 16.57 64.95 31.13
CA LEU A 10 15.91 65.28 29.87
C LEU A 10 14.40 65.03 30.06
N LYS A 11 13.61 66.10 30.10
CA LYS A 11 12.15 66.01 30.03
C LYS A 11 11.81 65.40 28.67
N ILE A 12 11.41 64.14 28.66
CA ILE A 12 10.95 63.45 27.46
C ILE A 12 9.60 64.05 27.08
N ASP A 13 9.46 64.46 25.82
CA ASP A 13 8.21 65.02 25.32
C ASP A 13 7.06 64.01 25.52
N PRO A 14 5.87 64.46 25.98
CA PRO A 14 4.75 63.58 26.30
C PRO A 14 4.30 62.77 25.07
N GLU A 15 4.37 63.35 23.88
CA GLU A 15 4.03 62.68 22.61
C GLU A 15 4.97 61.50 22.32
N VAL A 16 6.28 61.67 22.55
CA VAL A 16 7.27 60.60 22.36
C VAL A 16 6.98 59.44 23.31
N LEU A 17 6.57 59.75 24.54
CA LEU A 17 6.24 58.75 25.55
C LEU A 17 4.96 57.96 25.19
N GLU A 18 3.95 58.62 24.61
CA GLU A 18 2.75 57.95 24.08
C GLU A 18 3.09 57.02 22.89
N ILE A 19 3.94 57.49 21.99
CA ILE A 19 4.43 56.69 20.85
C ILE A 19 5.18 55.45 21.36
N GLN A 20 6.07 55.60 22.34
CA GLN A 20 6.79 54.47 22.96
C GLN A 20 5.84 53.45 23.60
N LYS A 21 4.84 53.91 24.35
CA LYS A 21 3.81 53.03 24.95
C LYS A 21 3.03 52.26 23.88
N LYS A 22 2.65 52.93 22.79
CA LYS A 22 1.92 52.31 21.68
C LYS A 22 2.77 51.23 21.00
N ILE A 23 4.02 51.54 20.67
CA ILE A 23 4.97 50.58 20.08
C ILE A 23 5.18 49.39 21.02
N TYR A 24 5.38 49.63 22.32
CA TYR A 24 5.54 48.57 23.32
C TYR A 24 4.33 47.65 23.39
N LYS A 25 3.11 48.21 23.42
CA LYS A 25 1.86 47.44 23.40
C LYS A 25 1.73 46.58 22.14
N GLU A 26 2.05 47.13 20.97
CA GLU A 26 2.04 46.39 19.70
C GLU A 26 3.06 45.25 19.68
N LEU A 27 4.26 45.46 20.24
CA LEU A 27 5.27 44.41 20.37
C LEU A 27 4.81 43.30 21.33
N LEU A 28 4.17 43.65 22.44
CA LEU A 28 3.63 42.68 23.40
C LEU A 28 2.54 41.81 22.76
N LEU A 29 1.61 42.43 22.01
CA LEU A 29 0.58 41.70 21.25
C LEU A 29 1.20 40.76 20.21
N LYS A 30 2.18 41.24 19.42
CA LYS A 30 2.91 40.39 18.45
C LYS A 30 3.60 39.21 19.12
N GLN A 31 4.24 39.42 20.27
CA GLN A 31 4.88 38.34 21.02
C GLN A 31 3.86 37.33 21.54
N TYR A 32 2.73 37.80 22.06
CA TYR A 32 1.64 36.95 22.52
C TYR A 32 1.10 36.06 21.38
N ASP A 33 0.83 36.65 20.22
CA ASP A 33 0.34 35.94 19.04
C ASP A 33 1.35 34.90 18.54
N LEU A 34 2.64 35.26 18.50
CA LEU A 34 3.72 34.34 18.10
C LEU A 34 3.85 33.14 19.03
N LYS A 35 3.77 33.37 20.35
CA LYS A 35 3.91 32.32 21.36
C LYS A 35 2.64 31.48 21.56
N ARG A 36 1.49 31.92 21.02
CA ARG A 36 0.19 31.25 21.13
C ARG A 36 -0.17 30.87 22.58
N GLY A 37 0.04 31.79 23.51
CA GLY A 37 -0.24 31.59 24.93
C GLY A 37 0.77 30.73 25.72
N SER A 38 1.82 30.21 25.07
CA SER A 38 2.89 29.50 25.76
C SER A 38 4.00 30.46 26.22
N LYS A 39 4.85 30.02 27.17
CA LYS A 39 5.99 30.81 27.63
C LYS A 39 7.09 30.94 26.56
N PHE A 40 7.23 29.89 25.75
CA PHE A 40 8.26 29.74 24.73
C PHE A 40 7.71 29.98 23.33
N LEU A 41 8.57 30.07 22.33
CA LEU A 41 8.13 30.10 20.93
C LEU A 41 7.72 28.70 20.48
N PRO A 42 6.74 28.57 19.57
CA PRO A 42 6.40 27.28 18.97
C PRO A 42 7.61 26.71 18.23
N ILE A 43 7.86 25.41 18.40
CA ILE A 43 8.99 24.70 17.80
C ILE A 43 8.43 23.61 16.90
N ASP A 44 8.80 23.65 15.62
CA ASP A 44 8.52 22.56 14.68
C ASP A 44 9.56 21.44 14.86
N ILE A 45 9.09 20.20 14.92
CA ILE A 45 9.93 18.99 15.02
C ILE A 45 10.58 18.68 13.66
N GLU A 46 9.88 19.01 12.58
CA GLU A 46 10.35 18.74 11.23
C GLU A 46 11.55 19.62 10.87
N PRO A 47 12.53 19.09 10.13
CA PRO A 47 13.62 19.90 9.64
C PRO A 47 13.07 21.02 8.76
N PHE A 48 13.47 22.26 9.04
CA PHE A 48 13.02 23.41 8.26
C PHE A 48 13.36 23.23 6.79
N LYS A 49 12.34 23.28 5.93
CA LYS A 49 12.50 23.20 4.46
C LYS A 49 13.45 24.25 3.89
N HIS A 50 13.52 25.44 4.52
CA HIS A 50 14.42 26.52 4.10
C HIS A 50 15.22 27.05 5.29
N GLN A 51 16.51 27.34 5.07
CA GLN A 51 17.45 27.81 6.10
C GLN A 51 16.99 29.12 6.77
N ARG A 52 16.31 30.01 6.04
CA ARG A 52 15.79 31.28 6.59
C ARG A 52 14.81 31.09 7.77
N HIS A 53 14.04 30.00 7.78
CA HIS A 53 13.11 29.71 8.88
C HIS A 53 13.84 29.38 10.19
N ARG A 54 15.12 29.00 10.13
CA ARG A 54 15.97 28.82 11.31
C ARG A 54 16.28 30.15 12.02
N LEU A 55 16.34 31.25 11.29
CA LEU A 55 16.75 32.58 11.77
C LEU A 55 15.59 33.57 11.93
N ALA A 56 14.39 33.20 11.47
CA ALA A 56 13.24 34.11 11.40
C ALA A 56 12.70 34.55 12.78
N LEU A 57 13.03 33.81 13.84
CA LEU A 57 12.56 34.09 15.20
C LEU A 57 13.73 34.54 16.08
N PRO A 58 13.60 35.68 16.81
CA PRO A 58 14.59 36.09 17.79
C PRO A 58 14.51 35.15 19.00
N PHE A 59 15.41 34.18 19.07
CA PHE A 59 15.54 33.28 20.22
C PHE A 59 16.45 33.91 21.28
N THR A 60 15.92 34.12 22.49
CA THR A 60 16.73 34.45 23.66
C THR A 60 17.56 33.23 24.09
N ASP A 61 18.63 33.43 24.85
CA ASP A 61 19.47 32.34 25.39
C ASP A 61 18.65 31.31 26.18
N GLU A 62 17.64 31.78 26.91
CA GLU A 62 16.66 30.94 27.62
C GLU A 62 15.87 30.04 26.66
N ASP A 63 15.35 30.59 25.57
CA ASP A 63 14.59 29.81 24.57
C ASP A 63 15.48 28.77 23.89
N ARG A 64 16.78 29.07 23.67
CA ARG A 64 17.75 28.11 23.13
C ARG A 64 18.07 26.99 24.12
N ALA A 65 18.13 27.29 25.41
CA ALA A 65 18.27 26.28 26.45
C ALA A 65 17.03 25.36 26.50
N ALA A 66 15.83 25.93 26.46
CA ALA A 66 14.58 25.18 26.41
C ALA A 66 14.50 24.30 25.15
N ARG A 67 14.93 24.78 23.98
CA ARG A 67 15.01 23.98 22.76
C ARG A 67 15.97 22.81 22.88
N ARG A 68 17.15 23.03 23.49
CA ARG A 68 18.12 21.94 23.72
C ARG A 68 17.54 20.87 24.64
N GLN A 69 16.78 21.27 25.66
CA GLN A 69 16.08 20.35 26.54
C GLN A 69 14.99 19.59 25.78
N TYR A 70 14.10 20.30 25.08
CA TYR A 70 13.05 19.69 24.26
C TYR A 70 13.58 18.64 23.28
N LEU A 71 14.67 18.95 22.56
CA LEU A 71 15.30 18.01 21.63
C LEU A 71 15.90 16.77 22.34
N LYS A 72 16.40 16.91 23.56
CA LYS A 72 16.84 15.77 24.37
C LYS A 72 15.65 14.94 24.84
N ASP A 73 14.54 15.58 25.18
CA ASP A 73 13.31 14.90 25.62
C ASP A 73 12.64 14.12 24.48
N GLN A 74 12.93 14.46 23.22
CA GLN A 74 12.50 13.67 22.05
C GLN A 74 13.33 12.39 21.84
N LEU A 75 14.44 12.20 22.56
CA LEU A 75 15.21 10.95 22.48
C LEU A 75 14.47 9.86 23.25
N LEU A 76 14.04 8.83 22.54
CA LEU A 76 13.42 7.66 23.16
C LEU A 76 14.43 6.91 24.03
N SER A 77 13.95 6.32 25.11
CA SER A 77 14.77 5.46 25.95
C SER A 77 15.20 4.20 25.18
N GLU A 78 16.36 3.61 25.54
CA GLU A 78 16.85 2.37 24.92
C GLU A 78 15.86 1.19 25.07
N ARG A 79 14.98 1.26 26.08
CA ARG A 79 13.93 0.28 26.34
C ARG A 79 12.80 0.35 25.30
N GLU A 80 12.58 1.49 24.68
CA GLU A 80 11.51 1.69 23.71
C GLU A 80 11.95 1.24 22.32
N PRO A 81 11.06 0.60 21.53
CA PRO A 81 9.63 0.40 21.74
C PRO A 81 9.27 -0.83 22.61
N VAL A 82 8.39 -0.66 23.60
CA VAL A 82 7.88 -1.77 24.42
C VAL A 82 6.59 -2.33 23.81
N ASN A 83 6.58 -3.62 23.47
CA ASN A 83 5.37 -4.29 23.02
C ASN A 83 4.51 -4.70 24.22
N VAL A 84 3.43 -3.95 24.47
CA VAL A 84 2.45 -4.26 25.53
C VAL A 84 1.40 -5.24 24.97
N PRO A 85 1.34 -6.51 25.43
CA PRO A 85 0.45 -7.53 24.86
C PRO A 85 -1.04 -7.24 25.06
N GLU A 86 -1.37 -6.39 26.04
CA GLU A 86 -2.75 -5.96 26.30
C GLU A 86 -3.27 -5.04 25.20
N TRP A 87 -2.43 -4.11 24.73
CA TRP A 87 -2.80 -3.14 23.68
C TRP A 87 -2.69 -3.75 22.28
N THR A 88 -1.80 -4.72 22.08
CA THR A 88 -1.61 -5.41 20.79
C THR A 88 -2.41 -6.71 20.68
N ARG A 89 -3.45 -6.87 21.51
CA ARG A 89 -4.25 -8.09 21.56
C ARG A 89 -4.95 -8.33 20.22
N VAL A 90 -4.69 -9.51 19.64
CA VAL A 90 -5.31 -9.95 18.39
C VAL A 90 -6.21 -11.18 18.65
N ASN A 91 -7.25 -11.37 17.83
CA ASN A 91 -8.10 -12.58 17.86
C ASN A 91 -7.25 -13.86 17.77
N ILE A 92 -7.68 -14.93 18.46
CA ILE A 92 -6.94 -16.21 18.55
C ILE A 92 -6.61 -16.76 17.15
N PHE A 93 -7.59 -16.81 16.25
CA PHE A 93 -7.37 -17.26 14.87
C PHE A 93 -6.32 -16.42 14.13
N ARG A 94 -6.34 -15.11 14.34
CA ARG A 94 -5.37 -14.21 13.71
C ARG A 94 -3.97 -14.39 14.32
N ARG A 95 -3.84 -14.80 15.59
CA ARG A 95 -2.54 -15.16 16.17
C ARG A 95 -1.99 -16.45 15.58
N ILE A 96 -2.81 -17.51 15.55
CA ILE A 96 -2.41 -18.80 14.98
C ILE A 96 -1.99 -18.62 13.53
N TYR A 97 -2.79 -17.88 12.75
CA TYR A 97 -2.47 -17.54 11.36
C TYR A 97 -1.17 -16.74 11.22
N ARG A 98 -0.92 -15.75 12.09
CA ARG A 98 0.27 -14.90 12.01
C ARG A 98 1.56 -15.60 12.47
N MET A 99 1.47 -16.53 13.42
CA MET A 99 2.61 -17.20 14.03
C MET A 99 3.65 -17.75 13.03
N PRO A 100 3.29 -18.56 12.01
CA PRO A 100 4.29 -19.09 11.07
C PRO A 100 4.92 -17.98 10.21
N PHE A 101 4.13 -16.99 9.80
CA PHE A 101 4.64 -15.89 8.96
C PHE A 101 5.49 -14.90 9.74
N ASP A 102 5.19 -14.66 11.01
CA ASP A 102 6.01 -13.86 11.91
C ASP A 102 7.36 -14.54 12.17
N ALA A 103 7.39 -15.87 12.36
CA ALA A 103 8.62 -16.64 12.47
C ALA A 103 9.47 -16.55 11.18
N LEU A 104 8.87 -16.75 10.01
CA LEU A 104 9.54 -16.60 8.71
C LEU A 104 10.08 -15.18 8.53
N THR A 105 9.28 -14.16 8.85
CA THR A 105 9.71 -12.76 8.75
C THR A 105 10.90 -12.49 9.65
N ASN A 106 10.92 -13.02 10.88
CA ASN A 106 12.04 -12.84 11.80
C ASN A 106 13.33 -13.52 11.32
N LEU A 107 13.23 -14.64 10.61
CA LEU A 107 14.38 -15.31 9.98
C LEU A 107 14.95 -14.52 8.80
N VAL A 108 14.09 -13.91 7.99
CA VAL A 108 14.50 -13.15 6.79
C VAL A 108 14.92 -11.71 7.14
N ARG A 109 14.43 -11.18 8.27
CA ARG A 109 14.75 -9.83 8.77
C ARG A 109 16.26 -9.51 8.81
N PRO A 110 17.16 -10.34 9.36
CA PRO A 110 18.60 -10.04 9.36
C PRO A 110 19.18 -9.91 7.95
N ILE A 111 18.70 -10.70 6.99
CA ILE A 111 19.15 -10.66 5.59
C ILE A 111 18.67 -9.39 4.89
N ILE A 112 17.42 -8.99 5.13
CA ILE A 112 16.87 -7.74 4.57
C ILE A 112 17.60 -6.52 5.15
N VAL A 113 17.92 -6.55 6.44
CA VAL A 113 18.66 -5.48 7.11
C VAL A 113 20.12 -5.42 6.64
N SER A 114 20.78 -6.56 6.37
CA SER A 114 22.16 -6.55 5.88
C SER A 114 22.28 -6.04 4.43
N LEU A 115 21.28 -6.27 3.59
CA LEU A 115 21.21 -5.73 2.22
C LEU A 115 20.83 -4.24 2.16
N HIS A 116 20.39 -3.67 3.29
CA HIS A 116 19.82 -2.34 3.38
C HIS A 116 20.74 -1.14 3.06
N PRO A 117 22.05 -1.11 3.44
CA PRO A 117 22.83 0.13 3.31
C PRO A 117 23.06 0.55 1.86
N ILE A 118 22.89 -0.35 0.89
CA ILE A 118 23.24 -0.11 -0.52
C ILE A 118 22.05 0.45 -1.33
N LEU A 119 20.80 0.13 -0.96
CA LEU A 119 19.65 0.43 -1.83
C LEU A 119 18.73 1.56 -1.32
N PHE A 120 18.66 1.86 -0.02
CA PHE A 120 17.69 2.84 0.50
C PHE A 120 18.05 3.40 1.89
N HIS A 121 17.95 4.72 2.06
CA HIS A 121 18.08 5.41 3.35
C HIS A 121 16.77 5.42 4.16
N VAL A 122 16.25 4.25 4.58
CA VAL A 122 15.07 4.21 5.48
C VAL A 122 15.43 3.41 6.72
N LYS A 123 15.89 4.09 7.78
CA LYS A 123 16.10 3.46 9.10
C LYS A 123 14.73 3.08 9.69
N GLY A 124 14.44 1.79 9.81
CA GLY A 124 13.31 1.32 10.62
C GLY A 124 12.62 0.05 10.10
N ASP A 125 11.78 -0.52 10.96
CA ASP A 125 11.07 -1.81 10.75
C ASP A 125 9.97 -1.77 9.66
N HIS A 126 9.93 -0.69 8.86
CA HIS A 126 8.78 -0.29 8.06
C HIS A 126 8.58 -1.22 6.84
N ARG A 127 9.66 -1.87 6.39
CA ARG A 127 9.63 -2.87 5.30
C ARG A 127 9.05 -4.22 5.73
N SER A 128 9.18 -4.56 7.02
CA SER A 128 8.60 -5.80 7.56
C SER A 128 7.07 -5.81 7.41
N TRP A 129 6.45 -4.63 7.35
CA TRP A 129 5.02 -4.49 7.15
C TRP A 129 4.54 -5.05 5.81
N TYR A 130 5.21 -4.72 4.71
CA TYR A 130 4.85 -5.23 3.38
C TYR A 130 5.01 -6.75 3.30
N PHE A 131 6.09 -7.30 3.86
CA PHE A 131 6.31 -8.74 3.91
C PHE A 131 5.22 -9.45 4.74
N ARG A 132 4.90 -8.93 5.93
CA ARG A 132 3.83 -9.46 6.79
C ARG A 132 2.45 -9.36 6.16
N ALA A 133 2.21 -8.35 5.31
CA ALA A 133 0.92 -8.16 4.65
C ALA A 133 0.78 -8.98 3.35
N ALA A 134 1.88 -9.16 2.60
CA ALA A 134 1.87 -9.78 1.28
C ALA A 134 2.03 -11.30 1.33
N ILE A 135 3.01 -11.83 2.09
CA ILE A 135 3.30 -13.27 2.13
C ILE A 135 2.03 -14.08 2.43
N PRO A 136 1.28 -13.78 3.52
CA PRO A 136 0.19 -14.66 3.91
C PRO A 136 -0.92 -14.70 2.85
N LYS A 137 -1.18 -13.57 2.19
CA LYS A 137 -2.16 -13.48 1.09
C LYS A 137 -1.72 -14.33 -0.08
N VAL A 138 -0.48 -14.18 -0.53
CA VAL A 138 0.07 -14.92 -1.68
C VAL A 138 0.10 -16.42 -1.39
N THR A 139 0.53 -16.84 -0.21
CA THR A 139 0.58 -18.26 0.16
C THR A 139 -0.82 -18.86 0.25
N CYS A 140 -1.77 -18.16 0.87
CA CYS A 140 -3.14 -18.68 1.00
C CYS A 140 -3.87 -18.74 -0.35
N THR A 141 -3.73 -17.72 -1.21
CA THR A 141 -4.34 -17.75 -2.54
C THR A 141 -3.78 -18.87 -3.39
N LEU A 142 -2.46 -19.09 -3.34
CA LEU A 142 -1.79 -20.14 -4.09
C LEU A 142 -2.18 -21.54 -3.59
N ILE A 143 -2.25 -21.76 -2.28
CA ILE A 143 -2.73 -23.03 -1.70
C ILE A 143 -4.18 -23.30 -2.11
N LEU A 144 -5.06 -22.30 -1.98
CA LEU A 144 -6.47 -22.44 -2.38
C LEU A 144 -6.59 -22.73 -3.88
N PHE A 145 -5.81 -22.05 -4.70
CA PHE A 145 -5.78 -22.25 -6.15
C PHE A 145 -5.32 -23.67 -6.50
N TRP A 146 -4.21 -24.15 -5.94
CA TRP A 146 -3.73 -25.50 -6.17
C TRP A 146 -4.70 -26.57 -5.68
N PHE A 147 -5.32 -26.36 -4.52
CA PHE A 147 -6.33 -27.29 -4.01
C PHE A 147 -7.56 -27.35 -4.92
N ALA A 148 -8.07 -26.20 -5.35
CA ALA A 148 -9.19 -26.13 -6.28
C ALA A 148 -8.84 -26.78 -7.62
N TRP A 149 -7.64 -26.49 -8.16
CA TRP A 149 -7.15 -27.08 -9.40
C TRP A 149 -7.01 -28.60 -9.31
N TYR A 150 -6.38 -29.09 -8.25
CA TYR A 150 -6.24 -30.53 -8.00
C TYR A 150 -7.61 -31.21 -7.96
N ARG A 151 -8.56 -30.59 -7.24
CA ARG A 151 -9.92 -31.12 -7.11
C ARG A 151 -10.68 -31.13 -8.43
N ILE A 152 -10.56 -30.09 -9.26
CA ILE A 152 -11.17 -30.06 -10.59
C ILE A 152 -10.53 -31.12 -11.50
N LYS A 153 -9.20 -31.22 -11.49
CA LYS A 153 -8.46 -32.08 -12.43
C LYS A 153 -8.60 -33.57 -12.14
N TYR A 154 -8.59 -33.98 -10.87
CA TYR A 154 -8.49 -35.39 -10.49
C TYR A 154 -9.75 -35.97 -9.83
N CYS A 155 -10.70 -35.14 -9.37
CA CYS A 155 -11.94 -35.65 -8.77
C CYS A 155 -13.11 -35.76 -9.76
N ASP A 156 -12.92 -35.41 -11.04
CA ASP A 156 -13.89 -35.66 -12.11
C ASP A 156 -13.67 -37.06 -12.72
N ASN A 157 -13.73 -38.10 -11.88
CA ASN A 157 -13.60 -39.48 -12.31
C ASN A 157 -14.89 -40.25 -12.00
N TRP A 158 -15.32 -41.07 -12.96
CA TRP A 158 -16.59 -41.80 -12.92
C TRP A 158 -16.66 -42.83 -11.78
N GLU A 159 -15.50 -43.34 -11.33
CA GLU A 159 -15.37 -44.35 -10.28
C GLU A 159 -15.70 -43.81 -8.89
N THR A 160 -15.34 -42.56 -8.61
CA THR A 160 -15.46 -41.99 -7.26
C THR A 160 -16.86 -41.48 -6.92
N CYS A 161 -17.81 -41.45 -7.88
CA CYS A 161 -19.19 -40.95 -7.72
C CYS A 161 -19.33 -39.64 -6.92
N ALA A 162 -18.25 -38.88 -6.80
CA ALA A 162 -18.22 -37.66 -6.02
C ALA A 162 -18.98 -36.61 -6.83
N LYS A 163 -19.84 -35.83 -6.16
CA LYS A 163 -20.49 -34.64 -6.71
C LYS A 163 -19.44 -33.53 -6.93
N ALA A 164 -18.42 -33.82 -7.73
CA ALA A 164 -17.36 -32.89 -8.09
C ALA A 164 -17.88 -31.88 -9.13
N VAL A 165 -17.14 -30.78 -9.27
CA VAL A 165 -17.42 -29.79 -10.32
C VAL A 165 -17.12 -30.44 -11.65
N LYS A 166 -18.16 -30.79 -12.41
CA LYS A 166 -18.02 -31.38 -13.74
C LYS A 166 -17.54 -30.31 -14.70
N SER A 167 -16.29 -30.41 -15.15
CA SER A 167 -15.80 -29.53 -16.22
C SER A 167 -16.15 -30.15 -17.56
N LYS A 168 -17.34 -29.83 -18.09
CA LYS A 168 -17.63 -30.14 -19.49
C LYS A 168 -16.90 -29.11 -20.34
N ALA A 169 -16.01 -29.57 -21.23
CA ALA A 169 -15.44 -28.68 -22.24
C ALA A 169 -16.60 -28.15 -23.09
N TYR A 170 -16.86 -26.84 -23.00
CA TYR A 170 -17.74 -26.19 -23.96
C TYR A 170 -17.07 -26.32 -25.32
N ARG A 171 -17.79 -26.90 -26.28
CA ARG A 171 -17.34 -26.88 -27.66
C ARG A 171 -17.21 -25.42 -28.06
N ARG A 172 -16.09 -25.06 -28.69
CA ARG A 172 -15.91 -23.72 -29.24
C ARG A 172 -17.05 -23.46 -30.21
N GLN A 173 -17.56 -22.23 -30.22
CA GLN A 173 -18.50 -21.80 -31.23
C GLN A 173 -17.77 -21.82 -32.57
N MET A 174 -18.16 -22.74 -33.44
CA MET A 174 -17.60 -22.88 -34.78
C MET A 174 -18.56 -22.25 -35.77
N TRP A 175 -18.01 -21.50 -36.71
CA TRP A 175 -18.78 -20.85 -37.76
C TRP A 175 -18.66 -21.66 -39.06
N PRO A 176 -19.69 -21.63 -39.93
CA PRO A 176 -19.60 -22.25 -41.25
C PRO A 176 -18.36 -21.77 -42.00
N GLY A 177 -17.57 -22.71 -42.54
CA GLY A 177 -16.33 -22.43 -43.29
C GLY A 177 -15.02 -22.54 -42.50
N GLN A 178 -15.07 -22.76 -41.18
CA GLN A 178 -13.86 -23.09 -40.40
C GLN A 178 -13.44 -24.56 -40.59
N PRO A 179 -12.14 -24.89 -40.56
CA PRO A 179 -11.63 -26.23 -40.90
C PRO A 179 -12.11 -27.36 -39.98
N GLU A 180 -12.54 -27.06 -38.75
CA GLU A 180 -13.09 -28.04 -37.79
C GLU A 180 -14.64 -28.01 -37.72
N PHE A 181 -15.30 -27.16 -38.53
CA PHE A 181 -16.76 -27.08 -38.55
C PHE A 181 -17.34 -28.39 -39.09
N SER A 182 -18.15 -29.09 -38.28
CA SER A 182 -18.69 -30.40 -38.64
C SER A 182 -19.57 -30.31 -39.88
N THR A 183 -19.11 -30.86 -41.01
CA THR A 183 -19.90 -31.07 -42.24
C THR A 183 -20.87 -32.26 -42.14
N ALA A 184 -20.89 -32.97 -41.00
CA ALA A 184 -21.74 -34.13 -40.75
C ALA A 184 -23.25 -33.87 -40.90
N TRP A 185 -23.68 -32.61 -40.99
CA TRP A 185 -25.06 -32.21 -41.24
C TRP A 185 -25.40 -32.03 -42.73
N LYS A 186 -24.52 -32.43 -43.65
CA LYS A 186 -24.90 -32.63 -45.06
C LYS A 186 -25.95 -33.74 -45.12
N VAL A 187 -27.22 -33.33 -45.18
CA VAL A 187 -28.41 -34.20 -45.24
C VAL A 187 -28.32 -35.18 -46.41
N ASP A 188 -27.64 -34.76 -47.48
CA ASP A 188 -27.44 -35.55 -48.70
C ASP A 188 -26.74 -36.90 -48.45
N ASP A 189 -25.77 -36.97 -47.52
CA ASP A 189 -24.99 -38.20 -47.29
C ASP A 189 -25.77 -39.27 -46.50
N PHE A 190 -26.70 -38.87 -45.63
CA PHE A 190 -27.48 -39.82 -44.81
C PHE A 190 -28.68 -40.38 -45.56
N GLY A 191 -29.31 -39.57 -46.43
CA GLY A 191 -30.46 -40.01 -47.23
C GLY A 191 -30.07 -40.89 -48.41
N MET A 192 -28.84 -40.76 -48.91
CA MET A 192 -28.45 -41.39 -50.17
C MET A 192 -27.59 -42.65 -50.02
N GLU A 193 -26.99 -43.00 -48.88
CA GLU A 193 -26.18 -44.24 -48.67
C GLU A 193 -25.36 -44.72 -49.90
N GLY A 194 -24.73 -43.77 -50.62
CA GLY A 194 -23.96 -44.08 -51.84
C GLY A 194 -24.79 -44.57 -53.03
N PHE A 195 -26.10 -44.34 -53.07
CA PHE A 195 -27.01 -44.66 -54.17
C PHE A 195 -26.64 -43.90 -55.45
N ASP A 196 -26.24 -42.65 -55.33
CA ASP A 196 -25.73 -41.82 -56.43
C ASP A 196 -24.43 -42.35 -57.05
N GLN A 197 -23.70 -43.22 -56.33
CA GLN A 197 -22.48 -43.83 -56.83
C GLN A 197 -22.74 -45.15 -57.58
N ARG A 198 -23.99 -45.66 -57.59
CA ARG A 198 -24.33 -46.93 -58.22
C ARG A 198 -24.58 -46.74 -59.71
N THR A 199 -23.71 -47.31 -60.53
CA THR A 199 -23.84 -47.30 -62.00
C THR A 199 -24.84 -48.32 -62.55
N ALA A 200 -25.40 -49.18 -61.70
CA ALA A 200 -26.25 -50.30 -62.11
C ALA A 200 -27.59 -49.89 -62.77
N LEU A 201 -28.07 -48.66 -62.52
CA LEU A 201 -29.32 -48.13 -63.10
C LEU A 201 -29.07 -47.08 -64.20
N LEU A 202 -27.82 -46.68 -64.45
CA LEU A 202 -27.42 -45.70 -65.48
C LEU A 202 -27.31 -46.35 -66.88
N GLY A 203 -28.28 -47.19 -67.26
CA GLY A 203 -28.31 -47.79 -68.60
C GLY A 203 -28.79 -46.80 -69.68
N ASP A 204 -28.28 -46.94 -70.90
CA ASP A 204 -28.56 -46.08 -72.09
C ASP A 204 -30.04 -45.90 -72.48
N LYS A 205 -30.98 -46.54 -71.77
CA LYS A 205 -32.42 -46.56 -72.08
C LYS A 205 -33.31 -45.99 -70.98
N LEU A 206 -32.79 -45.11 -70.13
CA LEU A 206 -33.65 -44.31 -69.27
C LEU A 206 -34.24 -43.16 -70.07
N VAL A 207 -35.46 -43.38 -70.57
CA VAL A 207 -36.37 -42.31 -70.96
C VAL A 207 -36.67 -41.51 -69.70
N THR A 208 -36.01 -40.38 -69.52
CA THR A 208 -36.38 -39.40 -68.51
C THR A 208 -37.70 -38.77 -68.94
N SER A 209 -38.82 -39.34 -68.51
CA SER A 209 -40.09 -38.63 -68.47
C SER A 209 -40.03 -37.63 -67.32
N GLY A 210 -39.72 -36.38 -67.63
CA GLY A 210 -39.65 -35.30 -66.65
C GLY A 210 -38.88 -34.11 -67.18
N ALA A 211 -39.42 -33.47 -68.22
CA ALA A 211 -39.21 -32.04 -68.46
C ALA A 211 -40.29 -31.26 -67.69
#